data_AF-A0A2M4BUA3-F1
#
_entry.id   AF-A0A2M4BUA3-F1
#
_cell.length_a   1.000
_cell.length_b   1.000
_cell.length_c   1.000
_cell.angle_alpha   90.00
_cell.angle_beta   90.00
_cell.angle_gamma   90.00
#
_symmetry.space_group_name_H-M   'P 1'
#
loop_
_entity.id
_entity.type
_entity.pdbx_description
1 polymer ?
#
loop_
_entity_poly.entity_id
_entity_poly.type
_entity_poly.pdbx_seq_one_letter_code
_entity_poly.pdbx_strand_id
1 'polypeptide(L)'
;RVHRERERENFSLTFYNPSPPESFFLWPSFLDQIESLLAAGRMPIVVGGTNYYIESLLWQVLIGDGVRREHVRRRHHRQTADGDDIDGGESTKRPKSGPDNDDDGGGGGSEVANQQQQQQQKPEQQVRELLDRCRAGAISVDQLESHDGPLLHKVLAAVDQPSAHRLHPNNKRKIIRALEVYLDSGGTQTMDQVLNAQRASPGASSLGGPLRYENVVILWLRCEQDALNKRLDARVDSMVAQGLLPEIRAFYEQHVKPYNHHDYHQGILQSIGFKEFVKYLQRYDAEQDRLLLQHLTAETTDGADQPDGLAALGVCLDYLKL
;
A
#
# COMPACT_ATOMS: atom_id res chain seq x y z
N ARG A 1 27.36 0.74 -42.22
CA ARG A 1 27.43 -0.40 -41.29
C ARG A 1 28.36 -0.04 -40.13
N VAL A 2 27.82 0.63 -39.11
CA VAL A 2 28.42 0.73 -37.77
C VAL A 2 27.22 0.61 -36.83
N HIS A 3 26.86 -0.63 -36.50
CA HIS A 3 25.99 -0.90 -35.37
C HIS A 3 26.83 -0.59 -34.13
N ARG A 4 26.74 0.65 -33.62
CA ARG A 4 27.08 0.89 -32.21
C ARG A 4 25.92 0.30 -31.42
N GLU A 5 26.10 -0.90 -30.90
CA GLU A 5 25.35 -1.33 -29.72
C GLU A 5 25.66 -0.31 -28.62
N ARG A 6 24.78 0.68 -28.47
CA ARG A 6 24.74 1.47 -27.24
C ARG A 6 24.24 0.51 -26.18
N GLU A 7 25.09 0.18 -25.22
CA GLU A 7 24.66 -0.46 -23.97
C GLU A 7 23.46 0.33 -23.43
N ARG A 8 22.29 -0.31 -23.46
CA ARG A 8 21.10 0.22 -22.80
C ARG A 8 21.28 -0.07 -21.32
N GLU A 9 21.78 0.92 -20.58
CA GLU A 9 21.70 0.87 -19.13
C GLU A 9 20.23 0.97 -18.72
N ASN A 10 19.62 -0.18 -18.47
CA ASN A 10 18.27 -0.27 -17.94
C ASN A 10 18.35 -0.26 -16.41
N PHE A 11 17.95 0.86 -15.81
CA PHE A 11 17.69 0.91 -14.37
C PHE A 11 16.24 0.48 -14.15
N SER A 12 16.04 -0.75 -13.65
CA SER A 12 14.73 -1.27 -13.27
C SER A 12 14.44 -0.93 -11.81
N LEU A 13 13.29 -0.31 -11.54
CA LEU A 13 12.75 -0.26 -10.18
C LEU A 13 12.02 -1.57 -9.93
N THR A 14 12.76 -2.60 -9.53
CA THR A 14 12.19 -3.91 -9.19
C THR A 14 11.77 -3.90 -7.73
N PHE A 15 10.47 -3.87 -7.45
CA PHE A 15 9.91 -3.99 -6.10
C PHE A 15 10.00 -5.45 -5.63
N TYR A 16 11.14 -5.90 -5.12
CA TYR A 16 11.41 -7.31 -4.79
C TYR A 16 11.24 -7.66 -3.30
N ASN A 17 10.34 -7.02 -2.55
CA ASN A 17 10.15 -7.38 -1.14
C ASN A 17 8.67 -7.51 -0.75
N PRO A 18 8.22 -8.69 -0.27
CA PRO A 18 6.85 -8.92 0.20
C PRO A 18 6.55 -8.37 1.62
N SER A 19 7.40 -7.53 2.21
CA SER A 19 7.17 -6.83 3.50
C SER A 19 6.97 -5.31 3.30
N PRO A 20 6.33 -4.57 4.25
CA PRO A 20 5.34 -3.51 4.03
C PRO A 20 5.92 -2.23 3.38
N PRO A 21 5.09 -1.25 2.92
CA PRO A 21 5.22 -0.57 1.63
C PRO A 21 6.56 0.14 1.43
N GLU A 22 7.56 -0.59 0.94
CA GLU A 22 8.87 -0.05 0.53
C GLU A 22 8.79 0.78 -0.75
N SER A 23 7.63 0.81 -1.43
CA SER A 23 7.46 1.55 -2.68
C SER A 23 7.68 3.05 -2.53
N PHE A 24 7.46 3.59 -1.33
CA PHE A 24 7.69 5.00 -1.02
C PHE A 24 9.12 5.31 -0.57
N PHE A 25 9.85 4.31 -0.06
CA PHE A 25 11.22 4.45 0.44
C PHE A 25 12.27 4.58 -0.68
N LEU A 26 11.97 4.07 -1.87
CA LEU A 26 12.88 4.12 -3.03
C LEU A 26 12.75 5.42 -3.85
N TRP A 27 11.75 6.26 -3.55
CA TRP A 27 11.42 7.43 -4.37
C TRP A 27 12.53 8.50 -4.41
N PRO A 28 13.17 8.88 -3.28
CA PRO A 28 14.29 9.82 -3.31
C PRO A 28 15.47 9.27 -4.11
N SER A 29 15.76 7.97 -3.94
CA SER A 29 16.84 7.31 -4.69
C SER A 29 16.60 7.33 -6.20
N PHE A 30 15.34 7.23 -6.64
CA PHE A 30 15.01 7.30 -8.05
C PHE A 30 15.17 8.71 -8.64
N LEU A 31 14.80 9.76 -7.89
CA LEU A 31 15.06 11.14 -8.32
C LEU A 31 16.57 11.39 -8.45
N ASP A 32 17.36 10.92 -7.47
CA ASP A 32 18.82 11.04 -7.52
C ASP A 32 19.43 10.35 -8.76
N GLN A 33 18.84 9.23 -9.20
CA GLN A 33 19.24 8.55 -10.44
C GLN A 33 18.94 9.39 -11.69
N ILE A 34 17.76 10.01 -11.75
CA ILE A 34 17.40 10.90 -12.87
C ILE A 34 18.39 12.08 -12.92
N GLU A 35 18.66 12.72 -11.78
CA GLU A 35 19.60 13.83 -11.69
C GLU A 35 21.03 13.43 -12.09
N SER A 36 21.48 12.25 -11.65
CA SER A 36 22.79 11.69 -12.04
C SER A 36 22.91 11.48 -13.55
N LEU A 37 21.87 10.94 -14.19
CA LEU A 37 21.84 10.77 -15.65
C LEU A 37 21.88 12.11 -16.38
N LEU A 38 21.09 13.09 -15.93
CA LEU A 38 21.07 14.43 -16.50
C LEU A 38 22.44 15.12 -16.34
N ALA A 39 23.07 15.00 -15.17
CA ALA A 39 24.41 15.55 -14.92
C ALA A 39 25.49 14.90 -15.79
N ALA A 40 25.32 13.63 -16.15
CA ALA A 40 26.16 12.92 -17.10
C ALA A 40 25.83 13.23 -18.58
N GLY A 41 24.89 14.14 -18.87
CA GLY A 41 24.46 14.49 -20.23
C GLY A 41 23.67 13.38 -20.92
N ARG A 42 23.09 12.45 -20.17
CA ARG A 42 22.28 11.33 -20.67
C ARG A 42 20.80 11.66 -20.50
N MET A 43 19.99 11.38 -21.52
CA MET A 43 18.55 11.61 -21.51
C MET A 43 17.81 10.48 -20.78
N PRO A 44 17.17 10.72 -19.63
CA PRO A 44 16.40 9.71 -18.92
C PRO A 44 15.10 9.40 -19.69
N ILE A 45 14.75 8.13 -19.80
CA ILE A 45 13.47 7.68 -20.36
C ILE A 45 12.75 6.86 -19.29
N VAL A 46 11.66 7.40 -18.75
CA VAL A 46 10.82 6.72 -17.77
C VAL A 46 9.66 6.03 -18.50
N VAL A 47 9.49 4.73 -18.25
CA VAL A 47 8.42 3.92 -18.84
C VAL A 47 7.66 3.21 -17.72
N GLY A 48 6.32 3.30 -17.74
CA GLY A 48 5.48 2.64 -16.75
C GLY A 48 4.00 2.80 -17.07
N GLY A 49 3.17 1.91 -16.54
CA GLY A 49 1.70 1.96 -16.69
C GLY A 49 0.98 2.67 -15.55
N THR A 50 1.64 2.85 -14.41
CA THR A 50 1.02 3.46 -13.22
C THR A 50 1.16 4.98 -13.29
N ASN A 51 0.18 5.63 -13.91
CA ASN A 51 0.17 7.08 -14.09
C ASN A 51 0.48 7.83 -12.80
N TYR A 52 -0.09 7.43 -11.66
CA TYR A 52 0.17 8.06 -10.36
C TYR A 52 1.66 8.27 -10.04
N TYR A 53 2.51 7.27 -10.31
CA TYR A 53 3.96 7.43 -10.11
C TYR A 53 4.55 8.44 -11.11
N ILE A 54 4.14 8.37 -12.37
CA ILE A 54 4.56 9.34 -13.41
C ILE A 54 4.16 10.76 -12.99
N GLU A 55 2.94 10.97 -12.52
CA GLU A 55 2.48 12.28 -12.05
C GLU A 55 3.37 12.81 -10.92
N SER A 56 3.76 11.96 -9.96
CA SER A 56 4.65 12.37 -8.87
C SER A 56 6.10 12.67 -9.28
N LEU A 57 6.56 12.15 -10.42
CA LEU A 57 7.85 12.55 -11.01
C LEU A 57 7.75 13.89 -11.69
N LEU A 58 6.67 14.06 -12.46
CA LEU A 58 6.44 15.23 -13.29
C LEU A 58 6.20 16.48 -12.47
N TRP A 59 5.43 16.39 -11.38
CA TRP A 59 5.05 17.55 -10.59
C TRP A 59 5.74 17.57 -9.24
N GLN A 60 6.20 18.75 -8.83
CA GLN A 60 6.97 18.91 -7.60
C GLN A 60 6.19 18.54 -6.32
N VAL A 61 4.84 18.49 -6.37
CA VAL A 61 4.03 18.69 -5.16
C VAL A 61 2.87 17.68 -4.96
N LEU A 62 2.72 16.68 -5.83
CA LEU A 62 1.72 15.61 -5.63
C LEU A 62 2.06 14.69 -4.44
N ILE A 63 3.31 14.71 -3.99
CA ILE A 63 3.82 14.02 -2.83
C ILE A 63 4.49 15.06 -1.93
N GLY A 64 3.77 15.60 -0.95
CA GLY A 64 4.30 16.63 -0.04
C GLY A 64 5.48 16.16 0.80
N ASP A 65 6.18 17.11 1.43
CA ASP A 65 7.34 16.89 2.33
C ASP A 65 7.06 16.00 3.56
N GLY A 66 5.82 15.56 3.77
CA GLY A 66 5.48 14.51 4.75
C GLY A 66 6.25 13.22 4.48
N VAL A 67 6.59 12.95 3.22
CA VAL A 67 7.42 11.79 2.84
C VAL A 67 8.87 11.98 3.23
N ARG A 68 9.43 13.20 3.16
CA ARG A 68 10.77 13.48 3.71
C ARG A 68 10.82 13.28 5.24
N ARG A 69 9.70 13.45 5.96
CA ARG A 69 9.63 13.27 7.42
C ARG A 69 9.44 11.82 7.87
N GLU A 70 8.81 10.95 7.08
CA GLU A 70 8.84 9.48 7.29
C GLU A 70 10.29 8.97 7.44
N HIS A 71 11.21 9.51 6.62
CA HIS A 71 12.64 9.17 6.63
C HIS A 71 13.34 9.51 7.95
N VAL A 72 12.90 10.54 8.67
CA VAL A 72 13.50 10.97 9.94
C VAL A 72 12.91 10.17 11.10
N ARG A 73 11.60 9.90 11.08
CA ARG A 73 10.91 9.17 12.15
C ARG A 73 11.36 7.71 12.27
N ARG A 74 11.54 6.99 11.16
CA ARG A 74 11.99 5.58 11.22
C ARG A 74 13.48 5.41 11.52
N ARG A 75 14.32 6.41 11.22
CA ARG A 75 15.76 6.38 11.56
C ARG A 75 15.99 6.42 13.07
N HIS A 76 15.23 7.24 13.79
CA HIS A 76 15.26 7.27 15.24
C HIS A 76 14.72 5.99 15.87
N HIS A 77 13.66 5.40 15.30
CA HIS A 77 13.08 4.17 15.85
C HIS A 77 14.02 2.95 15.72
N ARG A 78 14.82 2.89 14.65
CA ARG A 78 15.84 1.83 14.48
C ARG A 78 17.06 2.01 15.41
N GLN A 79 17.43 3.26 15.74
CA GLN A 79 18.51 3.52 16.69
C GLN A 79 18.11 3.26 18.16
N THR A 80 16.83 3.37 18.50
CA THR A 80 16.34 3.07 19.86
C THR A 80 15.98 1.60 20.08
N ALA A 81 15.96 0.77 19.03
CA ALA A 81 15.57 -0.63 19.12
C ALA A 81 16.77 -1.60 19.20
N ASP A 82 17.99 -1.15 18.87
CA ASP A 82 19.20 -1.98 18.80
C ASP A 82 20.32 -1.55 19.79
N GLY A 83 19.98 -0.89 20.90
CA GLY A 83 20.98 -0.46 21.89
C GLY A 83 20.43 -0.48 23.32
N ASP A 84 20.65 -1.60 24.02
CA ASP A 84 21.23 -1.67 25.37
C ASP A 84 20.83 -3.01 26.03
N ASP A 85 21.63 -4.05 25.78
CA ASP A 85 21.84 -5.15 26.71
C ASP A 85 23.35 -5.29 26.92
N ILE A 86 23.78 -5.13 28.18
CA ILE A 86 24.99 -5.65 28.89
C ILE A 86 25.40 -4.66 30.00
N ASP A 87 25.03 -4.91 31.26
CA ASP A 87 25.91 -5.54 32.28
C ASP A 87 25.45 -5.32 33.74
N GLY A 88 25.36 -6.43 34.50
CA GLY A 88 25.89 -6.65 35.85
C GLY A 88 25.53 -5.78 37.08
N GLY A 89 25.03 -6.44 38.15
CA GLY A 89 25.36 -6.02 39.53
C GLY A 89 24.37 -6.27 40.68
N GLU A 90 24.35 -7.49 41.20
CA GLU A 90 24.34 -7.91 42.63
C GLU A 90 23.50 -7.22 43.76
N SER A 91 22.68 -8.05 44.44
CA SER A 91 22.27 -8.08 45.87
C SER A 91 21.83 -6.83 46.65
N THR A 92 20.65 -6.88 47.29
CA THR A 92 20.53 -6.99 48.78
C THR A 92 19.08 -7.10 49.33
N LYS A 93 18.86 -8.20 50.08
CA LYS A 93 18.11 -8.39 51.36
C LYS A 93 16.76 -7.71 51.67
N ARG A 94 15.80 -8.58 52.03
CA ARG A 94 14.59 -8.42 52.90
C ARG A 94 14.82 -7.61 54.20
N PRO A 95 13.72 -7.16 54.85
CA PRO A 95 13.24 -7.87 56.05
C PRO A 95 11.72 -8.12 56.12
N LYS A 96 11.35 -9.05 57.02
CA LYS A 96 10.00 -9.53 57.42
C LYS A 96 9.45 -8.71 58.60
N SER A 97 8.12 -8.60 58.73
CA SER A 97 7.35 -8.83 59.99
C SER A 97 5.84 -8.63 59.78
N GLY A 98 5.02 -9.61 60.20
CA GLY A 98 3.61 -9.43 60.57
C GLY A 98 3.49 -8.94 62.04
N PRO A 99 2.33 -9.03 62.74
CA PRO A 99 1.23 -9.98 62.51
C PRO A 99 -0.23 -9.46 62.73
N ASP A 100 -1.18 -10.36 62.44
CA ASP A 100 -2.53 -10.63 63.00
C ASP A 100 -3.62 -9.53 63.15
N ASN A 101 -4.79 -9.81 62.55
CA ASN A 101 -6.06 -9.94 63.28
C ASN A 101 -7.15 -10.58 62.41
N ASP A 102 -7.85 -11.53 63.01
CA ASP A 102 -9.06 -12.22 62.57
C ASP A 102 -10.27 -11.26 62.53
N ASP A 103 -11.18 -11.39 61.55
CA ASP A 103 -12.63 -11.51 61.83
C ASP A 103 -13.46 -11.90 60.58
N ASP A 104 -14.63 -12.45 60.89
CA ASP A 104 -15.62 -13.22 60.14
C ASP A 104 -16.33 -12.57 58.91
N GLY A 105 -16.81 -13.44 58.00
CA GLY A 105 -18.21 -13.39 57.54
C GLY A 105 -18.57 -12.75 56.17
N GLY A 106 -18.81 -13.61 55.16
CA GLY A 106 -20.08 -13.62 54.40
C GLY A 106 -20.31 -12.66 53.21
N GLY A 107 -20.72 -13.25 52.06
CA GLY A 107 -21.37 -12.58 50.91
C GLY A 107 -20.41 -12.30 49.76
N GLY A 108 -20.58 -12.78 48.53
CA GLY A 108 -21.84 -12.88 47.78
C GLY A 108 -21.78 -11.91 46.60
N GLY A 109 -21.03 -12.29 45.56
CA GLY A 109 -21.12 -11.83 44.16
C GLY A 109 -21.20 -10.33 43.86
N SER A 110 -20.09 -9.72 43.42
CA SER A 110 -20.12 -8.56 42.50
C SER A 110 -18.73 -8.19 41.93
N GLU A 111 -18.07 -9.06 41.17
CA GLU A 111 -16.77 -8.67 40.54
C GLU A 111 -16.60 -9.11 39.08
N VAL A 112 -17.69 -9.33 38.34
CA VAL A 112 -17.62 -9.65 36.89
C VAL A 112 -18.39 -8.64 36.02
N ALA A 113 -18.64 -7.42 36.53
CA ALA A 113 -19.46 -6.43 35.83
C ALA A 113 -18.68 -5.20 35.33
N ASN A 114 -17.39 -5.31 35.02
CA ASN A 114 -16.63 -4.14 34.54
C ASN A 114 -15.69 -4.36 33.35
N GLN A 115 -15.97 -5.34 32.48
CA GLN A 115 -15.24 -5.51 31.21
C GLN A 115 -16.12 -5.47 29.94
N GLN A 116 -17.40 -5.08 30.07
CA GLN A 116 -18.32 -4.99 28.91
C GLN A 116 -19.09 -3.65 28.86
N GLN A 117 -18.44 -2.54 29.22
CA GLN A 117 -18.99 -1.17 29.06
C GLN A 117 -18.24 -0.32 28.01
N GLN A 118 -17.53 -0.95 27.06
CA GLN A 118 -17.03 -0.26 25.87
C GLN A 118 -17.90 -0.59 24.65
N GLN A 119 -19.13 -0.09 24.62
CA GLN A 119 -19.88 -0.02 23.37
C GLN A 119 -20.90 1.12 23.41
N GLN A 120 -20.76 2.00 22.41
CA GLN A 120 -21.68 3.07 21.96
C GLN A 120 -21.62 4.42 22.69
N GLN A 121 -20.47 5.10 22.56
CA GLN A 121 -20.49 6.57 22.54
C GLN A 121 -21.29 7.05 21.32
N LYS A 122 -22.02 8.18 21.45
CA LYS A 122 -22.79 8.73 20.33
C LYS A 122 -21.84 9.13 19.19
N PRO A 123 -22.22 8.94 17.91
CA PRO A 123 -21.36 9.25 16.76
C PRO A 123 -20.79 10.68 16.77
N GLU A 124 -21.54 11.64 17.32
CA GLU A 124 -21.12 13.04 17.45
C GLU A 124 -20.01 13.25 18.48
N GLN A 125 -20.01 12.47 19.57
CA GLN A 125 -18.97 12.53 20.60
C GLN A 125 -17.65 12.00 20.07
N GLN A 126 -17.69 10.91 19.30
CA GLN A 126 -16.51 10.33 18.64
C GLN A 126 -15.88 11.30 17.63
N VAL A 127 -16.70 11.99 16.83
CA VAL A 127 -16.20 13.03 15.90
C VAL A 127 -15.51 14.14 16.67
N ARG A 128 -16.12 14.62 17.76
CA ARG A 128 -15.57 15.71 18.56
C ARG A 128 -14.23 15.33 19.20
N GLU A 129 -14.17 14.15 19.81
CA GLU A 129 -12.94 13.64 20.44
C GLU A 129 -11.80 13.50 19.42
N LEU A 130 -12.08 12.90 18.25
CA LEU A 130 -11.09 12.76 17.19
C LEU A 130 -10.64 14.10 16.62
N LEU A 131 -11.58 15.03 16.44
CA LEU A 131 -11.27 16.38 15.97
C LEU A 131 -10.37 17.13 16.97
N ASP A 132 -10.65 17.02 18.27
CA ASP A 132 -9.85 17.65 19.32
C ASP A 132 -8.43 17.05 19.33
N ARG A 133 -8.31 15.71 19.19
CA ARG A 133 -7.00 15.04 19.03
C ARG A 133 -6.26 15.47 17.77
N CYS A 134 -6.97 15.65 16.65
CA CYS A 134 -6.37 16.15 15.41
C CYS A 134 -5.85 17.58 15.57
N ARG A 135 -6.65 18.47 16.19
CA ARG A 135 -6.26 19.87 16.44
C ARG A 135 -5.09 19.98 17.42
N ALA A 136 -5.02 19.08 18.40
CA ALA A 136 -3.90 19.01 19.34
C ALA A 136 -2.64 18.34 18.74
N GLY A 137 -2.70 17.80 17.52
CA GLY A 137 -1.59 17.03 16.94
C GLY A 137 -1.28 15.73 17.68
N ALA A 138 -2.21 15.23 18.50
CA ALA A 138 -2.04 14.09 19.41
C ALA A 138 -2.57 12.77 18.80
N ILE A 139 -2.53 12.65 17.47
CA ILE A 139 -2.98 11.46 16.74
C ILE A 139 -2.00 11.13 15.62
N SER A 140 -1.61 9.86 15.53
CA SER A 140 -0.77 9.36 14.43
C SER A 140 -1.60 8.86 13.25
N VAL A 141 -0.94 8.64 12.11
CA VAL A 141 -1.58 8.05 10.91
C VAL A 141 -2.12 6.66 11.19
N ASP A 142 -1.35 5.80 11.86
CA ASP A 142 -1.79 4.44 12.23
C ASP A 142 -3.06 4.48 13.11
N GLN A 143 -3.17 5.49 13.98
CA GLN A 143 -4.37 5.70 14.77
C GLN A 143 -5.55 6.22 13.95
N LEU A 144 -5.34 6.96 12.85
CA LEU A 144 -6.42 7.30 11.92
C LEU A 144 -6.88 6.06 11.14
N GLU A 145 -5.95 5.18 10.76
CA GLU A 145 -6.25 3.95 10.04
C GLU A 145 -7.13 2.97 10.83
N SER A 146 -7.19 3.05 12.16
CA SER A 146 -8.10 2.21 12.96
C SER A 146 -9.57 2.68 12.94
N HIS A 147 -9.85 3.88 12.42
CA HIS A 147 -11.20 4.46 12.42
C HIS A 147 -11.95 4.28 11.09
N ASP A 148 -13.28 4.35 11.13
CA ASP A 148 -14.12 4.18 9.95
C ASP A 148 -14.06 5.38 9.00
N GLY A 149 -14.14 5.11 7.69
CA GLY A 149 -14.10 6.14 6.64
C GLY A 149 -15.14 7.25 6.81
N PRO A 150 -16.44 6.93 7.04
CA PRO A 150 -17.46 7.94 7.29
C PRO A 150 -17.24 8.79 8.54
N LEU A 151 -16.62 8.21 9.59
CA LEU A 151 -16.28 8.96 10.80
C LEU A 151 -15.15 9.96 10.50
N LEU A 152 -14.08 9.49 9.84
CA LEU A 152 -12.96 10.33 9.41
C LEU A 152 -13.40 11.42 8.41
N HIS A 153 -14.37 11.13 7.55
CA HIS A 153 -14.94 12.10 6.62
C HIS A 153 -15.63 13.27 7.34
N LYS A 154 -16.37 12.99 8.43
CA LYS A 154 -16.97 14.03 9.26
C LYS A 154 -15.91 14.88 9.97
N VAL A 155 -14.84 14.24 10.47
CA VAL A 155 -13.69 14.95 11.05
C VAL A 155 -13.03 15.85 10.00
N LEU A 156 -12.82 15.33 8.78
CA LEU A 156 -12.29 16.09 7.65
C LEU A 156 -13.19 17.29 7.31
N ALA A 157 -14.51 17.11 7.28
CA ALA A 157 -15.44 18.20 7.00
C ALA A 157 -15.36 19.34 8.02
N ALA A 158 -14.94 19.06 9.25
CA ALA A 158 -14.74 20.07 10.30
C ALA A 158 -13.41 20.82 10.20
N VAL A 159 -12.42 20.32 9.45
CA VAL A 159 -11.10 20.97 9.26
C VAL A 159 -10.88 21.49 7.83
N ASP A 160 -11.39 20.78 6.82
CA ASP A 160 -11.23 21.05 5.39
C ASP A 160 -12.51 20.66 4.63
N GLN A 161 -13.53 21.50 4.78
CA GLN A 161 -14.84 21.29 4.15
C GLN A 161 -14.78 21.17 2.61
N PRO A 162 -13.98 21.98 1.87
CA PRO A 162 -13.82 21.81 0.43
C PRO A 162 -13.28 20.43 0.04
N SER A 163 -12.27 19.91 0.74
CA SER A 163 -11.77 18.56 0.47
C SER A 163 -12.78 17.47 0.83
N ALA A 164 -13.50 17.62 1.95
CA ALA A 164 -14.55 16.67 2.33
C ALA A 164 -15.68 16.61 1.29
N HIS A 165 -16.06 17.73 0.68
CA HIS A 165 -17.05 17.74 -0.40
C HIS A 165 -16.59 17.02 -1.67
N ARG A 166 -15.29 17.06 -1.99
CA ARG A 166 -14.74 16.36 -3.16
C ARG A 166 -14.54 14.86 -2.93
N LEU A 167 -14.30 14.46 -1.69
CA LEU A 167 -13.95 13.08 -1.34
C LEU A 167 -15.19 12.30 -0.88
N HIS A 168 -15.43 11.15 -1.50
CA HIS A 168 -16.47 10.23 -1.04
C HIS A 168 -16.09 9.65 0.34
N PRO A 169 -17.03 9.49 1.30
CA PRO A 169 -16.75 8.95 2.65
C PRO A 169 -16.05 7.58 2.68
N ASN A 170 -16.26 6.76 1.65
CA ASN A 170 -15.61 5.44 1.54
C ASN A 170 -14.16 5.52 1.06
N ASN A 171 -13.68 6.68 0.61
CA ASN A 171 -12.30 6.85 0.15
C ASN A 171 -11.35 7.13 1.32
N LYS A 172 -11.29 6.17 2.26
CA LYS A 172 -10.56 6.27 3.53
C LYS A 172 -9.12 6.71 3.33
N ARG A 173 -8.41 6.15 2.34
CA ARG A 173 -7.01 6.50 2.03
C ARG A 173 -6.84 8.00 1.70
N LYS A 174 -7.70 8.56 0.84
CA LYS A 174 -7.61 9.99 0.50
C LYS A 174 -8.04 10.90 1.65
N ILE A 175 -8.99 10.46 2.47
CA ILE A 175 -9.42 11.19 3.66
C ILE A 175 -8.28 11.26 4.69
N ILE A 176 -7.64 10.13 4.98
CA ILE A 176 -6.48 10.06 5.88
C ILE A 176 -5.37 10.96 5.34
N ARG A 177 -5.06 10.90 4.04
CA ARG A 177 -4.07 11.78 3.42
C ARG A 177 -4.38 13.27 3.56
N ALA A 178 -5.65 13.66 3.49
CA ALA A 178 -6.05 15.05 3.69
C ALA A 178 -5.90 15.49 5.15
N LEU A 179 -6.26 14.62 6.10
CA LEU A 179 -6.05 14.84 7.53
C LEU A 179 -4.56 14.89 7.90
N GLU A 180 -3.73 14.04 7.29
CA GLU A 180 -2.28 14.07 7.44
C GLU A 180 -1.68 15.44 7.09
N VAL A 181 -2.09 16.04 5.97
CA VAL A 181 -1.59 17.38 5.57
C VAL A 181 -1.94 18.43 6.64
N TYR A 182 -3.14 18.32 7.21
CA TYR A 182 -3.56 19.18 8.32
C TYR A 182 -2.72 18.95 9.58
N LEU A 183 -2.47 17.69 9.96
CA LEU A 183 -1.63 17.35 11.12
C LEU A 183 -0.17 17.78 10.93
N ASP A 184 0.38 17.51 9.74
CA ASP A 184 1.77 17.76 9.40
C ASP A 184 2.12 19.25 9.33
N SER A 185 1.12 20.10 9.12
CA SER A 185 1.23 21.56 9.15
C SER A 185 0.93 22.15 10.55
N GLY A 186 0.70 21.31 11.56
CA GLY A 186 0.30 21.76 12.90
C GLY A 186 -1.09 22.42 12.92
N GLY A 187 -1.98 22.02 12.01
CA GLY A 187 -3.33 22.55 11.89
C GLY A 187 -3.43 23.90 11.17
N THR A 188 -2.36 24.34 10.50
CA THR A 188 -2.32 25.65 9.83
C THR A 188 -2.70 25.61 8.37
N GLN A 189 -2.56 24.44 7.72
CA GLN A 189 -2.83 24.29 6.29
C GLN A 189 -3.74 23.09 6.04
N THR A 190 -4.74 23.28 5.19
CA THR A 190 -5.59 22.20 4.71
C THR A 190 -5.11 21.66 3.36
N MET A 191 -5.56 20.46 2.99
CA MET A 191 -5.24 19.88 1.68
C MET A 191 -5.73 20.79 0.55
N ASP A 192 -6.92 21.38 0.68
CA ASP A 192 -7.44 22.32 -0.31
C ASP A 192 -6.54 23.55 -0.50
N GLN A 193 -6.09 24.15 0.60
CA GLN A 193 -5.19 25.30 0.58
C GLN A 193 -3.87 24.95 -0.10
N VAL A 194 -3.29 23.78 0.22
CA VAL A 194 -2.06 23.30 -0.39
C VAL A 194 -2.25 23.10 -1.90
N LEU A 195 -3.32 22.43 -2.33
CA LEU A 195 -3.60 22.21 -3.76
C LEU A 195 -3.87 23.52 -4.52
N ASN A 196 -4.55 24.48 -3.90
CA ASN A 196 -4.81 25.78 -4.53
C ASN A 196 -3.54 26.62 -4.65
N ALA A 197 -2.69 26.62 -3.63
CA ALA A 197 -1.38 27.28 -3.69
C ALA A 197 -0.48 26.68 -4.80
N GLN A 198 -0.54 25.35 -4.98
CA GLN A 198 0.16 24.67 -6.07
C GLN A 198 -0.32 25.15 -7.45
N ARG A 199 -1.63 25.20 -7.65
CA ARG A 199 -2.24 25.62 -8.92
C ARG A 199 -2.02 27.11 -9.22
N ALA A 200 -1.80 27.92 -8.19
CA ALA A 200 -1.48 29.34 -8.32
C ALA A 200 0.02 29.61 -8.60
N SER A 201 0.87 28.59 -8.50
CA SER A 201 2.32 28.76 -8.70
C SER A 201 2.67 29.01 -10.18
N PRO A 202 3.71 29.81 -10.48
CA PRO A 202 4.17 30.01 -11.85
C PRO A 202 4.53 28.69 -12.53
N GLY A 203 4.03 28.47 -13.75
CA GLY A 203 4.24 27.20 -14.48
C GLY A 203 3.31 26.06 -14.07
N ALA A 204 2.36 26.30 -13.17
CA ALA A 204 1.32 25.33 -12.82
C ALA A 204 0.27 25.19 -13.94
N SER A 205 -0.47 24.08 -13.89
CA SER A 205 -1.54 23.76 -14.85
C SER A 205 -2.78 23.22 -14.13
N SER A 206 -3.85 22.93 -14.88
CA SER A 206 -5.04 22.26 -14.33
C SER A 206 -4.74 20.89 -13.70
N LEU A 207 -3.63 20.26 -14.09
CA LEU A 207 -3.21 18.94 -13.62
C LEU A 207 -2.36 18.98 -12.34
N GLY A 208 -1.77 20.13 -11.98
CA GLY A 208 -0.90 20.21 -10.80
C GLY A 208 -0.05 21.46 -10.74
N GLY A 209 0.92 21.46 -9.81
CA GLY A 209 1.93 22.51 -9.67
C GLY A 209 2.89 22.60 -10.87
N PRO A 210 4.01 23.33 -10.75
CA PRO A 210 5.00 23.39 -11.81
C PRO A 210 5.61 22.01 -12.09
N LEU A 211 6.00 21.81 -13.35
CA LEU A 211 6.78 20.64 -13.73
C LEU A 211 8.13 20.67 -12.98
N ARG A 212 8.60 19.50 -12.56
CA ARG A 212 9.89 19.31 -11.90
C ARG A 212 11.05 19.58 -12.86
N TYR A 213 10.86 19.23 -14.13
CA TYR A 213 11.85 19.41 -15.19
C TYR A 213 11.26 20.30 -16.30
N GLU A 214 12.08 21.16 -16.89
CA GLU A 214 11.65 22.12 -17.91
C GLU A 214 11.38 21.45 -19.27
N ASN A 215 12.19 20.46 -19.65
CA ASN A 215 12.18 19.84 -20.97
C ASN A 215 11.61 18.41 -20.92
N VAL A 216 10.34 18.27 -20.54
CA VAL A 216 9.64 16.98 -20.49
C VAL A 216 8.91 16.72 -21.80
N VAL A 217 9.12 15.53 -22.38
CA VAL A 217 8.32 15.00 -23.49
C VAL A 217 7.49 13.82 -23.00
N ILE A 218 6.16 13.95 -23.06
CA ILE A 218 5.23 12.87 -22.72
C ILE A 218 4.78 12.18 -24.00
N LEU A 219 5.11 10.90 -24.14
CA LEU A 219 4.65 10.06 -25.25
C LEU A 219 3.49 9.19 -24.77
N TRP A 220 2.27 9.58 -25.14
CA TRP A 220 1.08 8.78 -24.83
C TRP A 220 0.79 7.78 -25.94
N LEU A 221 1.12 6.52 -25.69
CA LEU A 221 0.77 5.41 -26.58
C LEU A 221 -0.71 5.06 -26.43
N ARG A 222 -1.45 5.12 -27.54
CA ARG A 222 -2.88 4.77 -27.61
C ARG A 222 -3.09 3.71 -28.69
N CYS A 223 -4.09 2.87 -28.47
CA CYS A 223 -4.54 1.90 -29.47
C CYS A 223 -6.06 1.73 -29.36
N GLU A 224 -6.66 1.18 -30.41
CA GLU A 224 -8.09 0.85 -30.41
C GLU A 224 -8.36 -0.28 -29.41
N GLN A 225 -9.51 -0.21 -28.73
CA GLN A 225 -9.85 -1.15 -27.66
C GLN A 225 -9.88 -2.60 -28.16
N ASP A 226 -10.44 -2.83 -29.35
CA ASP A 226 -10.52 -4.19 -29.92
C ASP A 226 -9.14 -4.77 -30.25
N ALA A 227 -8.22 -3.92 -30.72
CA ALA A 227 -6.84 -4.32 -30.96
C ALA A 227 -6.08 -4.57 -29.64
N LEU A 228 -6.37 -3.80 -28.60
CA LEU A 228 -5.81 -4.00 -27.26
C LEU A 228 -6.28 -5.33 -26.67
N ASN A 229 -7.59 -5.58 -26.65
CA ASN A 229 -8.18 -6.79 -26.08
C ASN A 229 -7.58 -8.05 -26.72
N LYS A 230 -7.54 -8.11 -28.06
CA LYS A 230 -6.90 -9.22 -28.79
C LYS A 230 -5.44 -9.45 -28.40
N ARG A 231 -4.68 -8.38 -28.15
CA ARG A 231 -3.28 -8.48 -27.72
C ARG A 231 -3.16 -8.90 -26.26
N LEU A 232 -4.08 -8.50 -25.39
CA LEU A 232 -4.12 -8.92 -24.00
C LEU A 232 -4.46 -10.41 -23.91
N ASP A 233 -5.44 -10.88 -24.68
CA ASP A 233 -5.80 -12.30 -24.78
C ASP A 233 -4.59 -13.15 -25.18
N ALA A 234 -3.99 -12.83 -26.33
CA ALA A 234 -2.81 -13.54 -26.84
C ALA A 234 -1.61 -13.46 -25.88
N ARG A 235 -1.47 -12.36 -25.14
CA ARG A 235 -0.43 -12.22 -24.10
C ARG A 235 -0.68 -13.19 -22.95
N VAL A 236 -1.92 -13.28 -22.46
CA VAL A 236 -2.26 -14.20 -21.36
C VAL A 236 -2.04 -15.65 -21.78
N ASP A 237 -2.45 -16.03 -23.00
CA ASP A 237 -2.18 -17.37 -23.54
C ASP A 237 -0.67 -17.65 -23.58
N SER A 238 0.12 -16.67 -24.03
CA SER A 238 1.57 -16.78 -24.05
C SER A 238 2.19 -16.88 -22.64
N MET A 239 1.66 -16.15 -21.66
CA MET A 239 2.11 -16.21 -20.26
C MET A 239 1.85 -17.61 -19.68
N VAL A 240 0.68 -18.19 -19.94
CA VAL A 240 0.37 -19.57 -19.52
C VAL A 240 1.36 -20.55 -20.15
N ALA A 241 1.60 -20.44 -21.46
CA ALA A 241 2.57 -21.28 -22.16
C ALA A 241 4.01 -21.11 -21.65
N GLN A 242 4.37 -19.91 -21.16
CA GLN A 242 5.68 -19.61 -20.57
C GLN A 242 5.82 -20.02 -19.10
N GLY A 243 4.77 -20.57 -18.47
CA GLY A 243 4.85 -21.09 -17.09
C GLY A 243 4.33 -20.15 -16.00
N LEU A 244 3.36 -19.28 -16.33
CA LEU A 244 2.69 -18.41 -15.36
C LEU A 244 2.14 -19.17 -14.13
N LEU A 245 1.44 -20.28 -14.37
CA LEU A 245 0.77 -21.02 -13.30
C LEU A 245 1.78 -21.66 -12.30
N PRO A 246 2.86 -22.32 -12.76
CA PRO A 246 3.96 -22.72 -11.89
C PRO A 246 4.59 -21.58 -11.09
N GLU A 247 4.80 -20.41 -11.69
CA GLU A 247 5.38 -19.25 -11.00
C GLU A 247 4.48 -18.74 -9.87
N ILE A 248 3.19 -18.57 -10.16
CA ILE A 248 2.19 -18.13 -9.17
C ILE A 248 2.10 -19.14 -8.02
N ARG A 249 2.11 -20.45 -8.31
CA ARG A 249 2.08 -21.49 -7.27
C ARG A 249 3.31 -21.44 -6.39
N ALA A 250 4.50 -21.38 -6.99
CA ALA A 250 5.75 -21.32 -6.25
C ALA A 250 5.75 -20.11 -5.30
N PHE A 251 5.34 -18.94 -5.79
CA PHE A 251 5.22 -17.74 -4.97
C PHE A 251 4.20 -17.93 -3.82
N TYR A 252 3.01 -18.47 -4.13
CA TYR A 252 1.98 -18.72 -3.11
C TYR A 252 2.44 -19.68 -2.02
N GLU A 253 3.11 -20.78 -2.38
CA GLU A 253 3.57 -21.78 -1.42
C GLU A 253 4.74 -21.28 -0.55
N GLN A 254 5.61 -20.45 -1.11
CA GLN A 254 6.79 -19.92 -0.40
C GLN A 254 6.47 -18.71 0.46
N HIS A 255 5.61 -17.81 -0.01
CA HIS A 255 5.45 -16.48 0.57
C HIS A 255 4.04 -16.19 1.11
N VAL A 256 3.06 -17.03 0.80
CA VAL A 256 1.68 -16.82 1.25
C VAL A 256 1.24 -17.95 2.18
N LYS A 257 1.06 -19.17 1.67
CA LYS A 257 0.58 -20.34 2.43
C LYS A 257 1.20 -20.53 3.84
N PRO A 258 2.50 -20.27 4.10
CA PRO A 258 3.09 -20.45 5.43
C PRO A 258 2.63 -19.46 6.50
N TYR A 259 2.04 -18.33 6.10
CA TYR A 259 1.64 -17.26 7.01
C TYR A 259 0.12 -17.24 7.21
N ASN A 260 -0.35 -16.97 8.42
CA ASN A 260 -1.80 -17.06 8.73
C ASN A 260 -2.55 -15.74 8.47
N HIS A 261 -1.86 -14.62 8.33
CA HIS A 261 -2.47 -13.32 8.13
C HIS A 261 -1.86 -12.64 6.90
N HIS A 262 -2.69 -12.48 5.86
CA HIS A 262 -2.32 -11.78 4.63
C HIS A 262 -3.19 -10.57 4.43
N ASP A 263 -2.54 -9.43 4.22
CA ASP A 263 -3.21 -8.24 3.74
C ASP A 263 -3.06 -8.15 2.21
N TYR A 264 -4.10 -8.58 1.50
CA TYR A 264 -4.19 -8.44 0.03
C TYR A 264 -4.36 -6.98 -0.42
N HIS A 265 -4.38 -6.03 0.53
CA HIS A 265 -4.31 -4.61 0.28
C HIS A 265 -2.90 -4.05 0.48
N GLN A 266 -1.83 -4.86 0.49
CA GLN A 266 -0.45 -4.39 0.59
C GLN A 266 0.53 -5.11 -0.34
N GLY A 267 1.56 -4.37 -0.76
CA GLY A 267 2.70 -4.90 -1.52
C GLY A 267 2.34 -5.65 -2.79
N ILE A 268 3.11 -6.70 -3.07
CA ILE A 268 2.96 -7.57 -4.25
C ILE A 268 1.60 -8.29 -4.30
N LEU A 269 0.93 -8.48 -3.15
CA LEU A 269 -0.36 -9.16 -3.06
C LEU A 269 -1.52 -8.35 -3.68
N GLN A 270 -1.32 -7.06 -3.95
CA GLN A 270 -2.28 -6.23 -4.70
C GLN A 270 -2.25 -6.48 -6.22
N SER A 271 -1.20 -7.13 -6.74
CA SER A 271 -1.00 -7.30 -8.17
C SER A 271 -2.19 -8.00 -8.82
N ILE A 272 -2.62 -7.47 -9.97
CA ILE A 272 -3.64 -8.11 -10.80
C ILE A 272 -3.11 -9.47 -11.24
N GLY A 273 -3.87 -10.53 -11.02
CA GLY A 273 -3.48 -11.88 -11.38
C GLY A 273 -2.86 -12.71 -10.27
N PHE A 274 -2.74 -12.18 -9.05
CA PHE A 274 -2.37 -12.99 -7.90
C PHE A 274 -3.54 -13.23 -6.94
N LYS A 275 -4.17 -12.15 -6.45
CA LYS A 275 -5.30 -12.24 -5.50
C LYS A 275 -6.47 -13.05 -6.05
N GLU A 276 -6.68 -13.02 -7.37
CA GLU A 276 -7.73 -13.79 -8.04
C GLU A 276 -7.41 -15.28 -8.08
N PHE A 277 -6.12 -15.65 -8.10
CA PHE A 277 -5.67 -17.04 -8.11
C PHE A 277 -5.67 -17.67 -6.71
N VAL A 278 -5.67 -16.89 -5.63
CA VAL A 278 -5.60 -17.42 -4.24
C VAL A 278 -6.66 -18.49 -3.98
N LYS A 279 -7.92 -18.24 -4.37
CA LYS A 279 -9.02 -19.21 -4.15
C LYS A 279 -8.81 -20.51 -4.95
N TYR A 280 -8.27 -20.38 -6.16
CA TYR A 280 -7.91 -21.51 -7.00
C TYR A 280 -6.75 -22.31 -6.35
N LEU A 281 -5.67 -21.64 -5.93
CA LEU A 281 -4.48 -22.25 -5.34
C LEU A 281 -4.74 -22.92 -3.98
N GLN A 282 -5.75 -22.45 -3.24
CA GLN A 282 -6.22 -23.09 -2.00
C GLN A 282 -6.94 -24.41 -2.24
N ARG A 283 -7.61 -24.55 -3.39
CA ARG A 283 -8.47 -25.68 -3.71
C ARG A 283 -7.74 -26.77 -4.50
N TYR A 284 -6.78 -26.38 -5.34
CA TYR A 284 -6.08 -27.26 -6.27
C TYR A 284 -4.58 -27.30 -5.96
N ASP A 285 -3.94 -28.43 -6.25
CA ASP A 285 -2.52 -28.65 -6.02
C ASP A 285 -1.69 -28.57 -7.32
N ALA A 286 -0.38 -28.79 -7.20
CA ALA A 286 0.54 -28.75 -8.34
C ALA A 286 0.28 -29.86 -9.38
N GLU A 287 -0.32 -30.99 -8.99
CA GLU A 287 -0.66 -32.05 -9.95
C GLU A 287 -1.87 -31.63 -10.78
N GLN A 288 -2.88 -31.03 -10.16
CA GLN A 288 -4.03 -30.49 -10.90
C GLN A 288 -3.60 -29.40 -11.89
N ASP A 289 -2.68 -28.51 -11.49
CA ASP A 289 -2.13 -27.50 -12.39
C ASP A 289 -1.51 -28.14 -13.65
N ARG A 290 -0.76 -29.23 -13.50
CA ARG A 290 -0.16 -29.95 -14.64
C ARG A 290 -1.22 -30.54 -15.57
N LEU A 291 -2.27 -31.15 -15.00
CA LEU A 291 -3.37 -31.71 -15.79
C LEU A 291 -4.09 -30.62 -16.61
N LEU A 292 -4.33 -29.45 -15.99
CA LEU A 292 -4.96 -28.32 -16.67
C LEU A 292 -4.06 -27.74 -17.76
N LEU A 293 -2.75 -27.60 -17.51
CA LEU A 293 -1.81 -27.11 -18.52
C LEU A 293 -1.68 -28.07 -19.70
N GLN A 294 -1.67 -29.38 -19.46
CA GLN A 294 -1.69 -30.39 -20.53
C GLN A 294 -2.97 -30.30 -21.35
N HIS A 295 -4.12 -30.09 -20.71
CA HIS A 295 -5.38 -29.91 -21.41
C HIS A 295 -5.43 -28.62 -22.23
N LEU A 296 -4.87 -27.51 -21.72
CA LEU A 296 -4.81 -26.23 -22.43
C LEU A 296 -3.85 -26.24 -23.63
N THR A 297 -2.83 -27.11 -23.60
CA THR A 297 -1.82 -27.22 -24.67
C THR A 297 -2.13 -28.31 -25.69
N ALA A 298 -2.94 -29.31 -25.32
CA ALA A 298 -3.45 -30.31 -26.25
C ALA A 298 -4.60 -29.70 -27.07
N GLU A 299 -4.36 -29.45 -28.36
CA GLU A 299 -5.39 -29.01 -29.30
C GLU A 299 -6.56 -30.03 -29.33
N THR A 300 -7.66 -29.69 -28.66
CA THR A 300 -9.00 -30.29 -28.75
C THR A 300 -9.06 -31.82 -28.88
N THR A 301 -9.20 -32.52 -27.75
CA THR A 301 -9.89 -33.82 -27.75
C THR A 301 -11.37 -33.59 -27.48
N ASP A 302 -12.15 -33.43 -28.55
CA ASP A 302 -13.61 -33.51 -28.51
C ASP A 302 -14.02 -34.85 -27.87
N GLY A 303 -14.44 -34.81 -26.60
CA GLY A 303 -15.02 -35.94 -25.87
C GLY A 303 -14.30 -36.39 -24.60
N ALA A 304 -13.21 -35.73 -24.16
CA ALA A 304 -12.61 -36.02 -22.86
C ALA A 304 -13.33 -35.26 -21.72
N ASP A 305 -13.57 -35.93 -20.59
CA ASP A 305 -14.10 -35.29 -19.38
C ASP A 305 -13.26 -34.06 -19.01
N GLN A 306 -13.93 -32.92 -18.85
CA GLN A 306 -13.26 -31.65 -18.55
C GLN A 306 -12.56 -31.75 -17.19
N PRO A 307 -11.25 -31.46 -17.10
CA PRO A 307 -10.54 -31.55 -15.84
C PRO A 307 -11.12 -30.59 -14.80
N ASP A 308 -11.24 -31.06 -13.55
CA ASP A 308 -11.72 -30.23 -12.44
C ASP A 308 -10.84 -28.97 -12.29
N GLY A 309 -11.45 -27.84 -11.97
CA GLY A 309 -10.73 -26.56 -11.83
C GLY A 309 -10.48 -25.79 -13.13
N LEU A 310 -10.77 -26.34 -14.31
CA LEU A 310 -10.58 -25.60 -15.58
C LEU A 310 -11.43 -24.34 -15.63
N ALA A 311 -12.69 -24.40 -15.20
CA ALA A 311 -13.56 -23.23 -15.13
C ALA A 311 -13.06 -22.19 -14.12
N ALA A 312 -12.52 -22.63 -12.97
CA ALA A 312 -11.97 -21.74 -11.96
C ALA A 312 -10.71 -21.03 -12.46
N LEU A 313 -9.81 -21.77 -13.13
CA LEU A 313 -8.61 -21.22 -13.77
C LEU A 313 -8.98 -20.24 -14.89
N GLY A 314 -9.98 -20.56 -15.71
CA GLY A 314 -10.47 -19.68 -16.77
C GLY A 314 -10.89 -18.31 -16.23
N VAL A 315 -11.68 -18.29 -15.14
CA VAL A 315 -12.06 -17.05 -14.46
C VAL A 315 -10.82 -16.27 -13.99
N CYS A 316 -9.84 -16.95 -13.39
CA CYS A 316 -8.60 -16.30 -12.95
C CYS A 316 -7.81 -15.68 -14.11
N LEU A 317 -7.72 -16.37 -15.25
CA LEU A 317 -7.05 -15.89 -16.46
C LEU A 317 -7.80 -14.71 -17.10
N ASP A 318 -9.12 -14.68 -17.01
CA ASP A 318 -9.91 -13.56 -17.54
C ASP A 318 -9.63 -12.24 -16.80
N TYR A 319 -9.30 -12.29 -15.51
CA TYR A 319 -8.86 -11.10 -14.77
C TYR A 319 -7.53 -10.52 -15.26
N LEU A 320 -6.67 -11.30 -15.93
CA LEU A 320 -5.42 -10.82 -16.51
C LEU A 320 -5.61 -10.10 -17.86
N LYS A 321 -6.81 -10.21 -18.43
CA LYS A 321 -7.20 -9.58 -19.71
C LYS A 321 -7.83 -8.19 -19.51
N LEU A 322 -8.11 -7.81 -18.26
CA LEU A 322 -8.60 -6.48 -17.85
C LEU A 322 -7.49 -5.41 -17.92
#